data_AF-A0A3M2SZ27-F1
#
_entry.id   AF-A0A3M2SZ27-F1
#
_cell.length_a   1.000
_cell.length_b   1.000
_cell.length_c   1.000
_cell.angle_alpha   90.00
_cell.angle_beta   90.00
_cell.angle_gamma   90.00
#
_symmetry.space_group_name_H-M   'P 1'
#
loop_
_entity.id
_entity.type
_entity.pdbx_description
1 polymer ?
#
loop_
_entity_poly.entity_id
_entity_poly.type
_entity_poly.pdbx_seq_one_letter_code
_entity_poly.pdbx_strand_id
1 'polypeptide(L)'
;DSPSLKVVQSPLPPSIQAQTPNPSNAGQTQAQAARGSGAPGTQPQTVGTALHTLLPNLFPSRRTPVLAKPVLHGAVVPMSAPVEEVVRCSAYGDGWVYVVVRMMG
;
A
#
# COMPACT_ATOMS: atom_id res chain seq x y z
N ASP A 1 27.95 -1.90 16.15
CA ASP A 1 26.48 -1.99 16.19
C ASP A 1 26.01 -3.31 15.61
N SER A 2 25.20 -4.07 16.35
CA SER A 2 24.57 -5.28 15.82
C SER A 2 23.34 -4.90 14.99
N PRO A 3 23.12 -5.49 13.81
CA PRO A 3 21.90 -5.26 13.06
C PRO A 3 20.67 -5.70 13.89
N SER A 4 19.65 -4.86 13.97
CA SER A 4 18.38 -5.19 14.63
C SER A 4 17.25 -5.25 13.60
N LEU A 5 16.48 -6.35 13.62
CA LEU A 5 15.30 -6.51 12.79
C LEU A 5 14.10 -5.90 13.51
N LYS A 6 13.37 -5.02 12.82
CA LYS A 6 12.09 -4.48 13.30
C LYS A 6 10.96 -5.07 12.47
N VAL A 7 9.94 -5.58 13.14
CA VAL A 7 8.77 -6.20 12.51
C VAL A 7 7.53 -5.44 12.96
N VAL A 8 6.66 -5.13 12.01
CA VAL A 8 5.32 -4.57 12.25
C VAL A 8 4.32 -5.48 11.56
N GLN A 9 3.31 -5.91 12.30
CA GLN A 9 2.25 -6.78 11.80
C GLN A 9 0.92 -6.07 12.06
N SER A 10 0.11 -5.91 11.02
CA SER A 10 -1.20 -5.26 11.12
C SER A 10 -2.19 -5.91 10.17
N PRO A 11 -3.43 -6.19 10.61
CA PRO A 11 -4.52 -6.46 9.68
C PRO A 11 -4.80 -5.19 8.87
N LEU A 12 -5.16 -5.37 7.59
CA LEU A 12 -5.41 -4.28 6.65
C LEU A 12 -6.73 -4.53 5.93
N PRO A 13 -7.67 -3.57 5.89
CA PRO A 13 -8.92 -3.74 5.16
C PRO A 13 -8.65 -3.74 3.64
N PRO A 14 -9.41 -4.48 2.81
CA PRO A 14 -9.19 -4.48 1.36
C PRO A 14 -9.52 -3.14 0.70
N SER A 15 -10.38 -2.33 1.32
CA SER A 15 -10.79 -1.01 0.86
C SER A 15 -10.73 0.02 1.98
N ILE A 16 -10.56 1.29 1.60
CA ILE A 16 -10.54 2.45 2.49
C ILE A 16 -11.56 3.48 2.01
N GLN A 17 -11.95 4.41 2.87
CA GLN A 17 -12.84 5.50 2.47
C GLN A 17 -12.14 6.40 1.46
N ALA A 18 -12.84 6.72 0.38
CA ALA A 18 -12.39 7.72 -0.59
C ALA A 18 -12.30 9.07 0.13
N GLN A 19 -11.09 9.63 0.20
CA GLN A 19 -10.95 11.02 0.65
C GLN A 19 -11.63 11.91 -0.40
N THR A 20 -12.75 12.52 -0.03
CA THR A 20 -13.49 13.44 -0.90
C THR A 20 -12.55 14.56 -1.34
N PRO A 21 -12.41 14.82 -2.66
CA PRO A 21 -11.63 15.96 -3.12
C PRO A 21 -12.28 17.23 -2.59
N ASN A 22 -11.51 18.04 -1.88
CA ASN A 22 -11.89 19.41 -1.58
C ASN A 22 -12.24 20.10 -2.93
N PRO A 23 -13.38 20.80 -3.06
CA PRO A 23 -13.89 21.29 -4.36
C PRO A 23 -13.01 22.34 -5.06
N SER A 24 -11.86 22.72 -4.47
CA SER A 24 -10.94 23.72 -5.01
C SER A 24 -10.14 23.25 -6.23
N ASN A 25 -10.03 21.95 -6.50
CA ASN A 25 -9.25 21.41 -7.62
C ASN A 25 -10.09 20.44 -8.48
N ALA A 26 -11.12 20.97 -9.14
CA ALA A 26 -11.97 20.26 -10.09
C ALA A 26 -11.30 20.08 -11.47
N GLY A 27 -10.06 19.60 -11.49
CA GLY A 27 -9.32 19.38 -12.73
C GLY A 27 -8.39 18.19 -12.59
N GLN A 28 -8.74 17.10 -13.31
CA GLN A 28 -7.88 15.95 -13.58
C GLN A 28 -7.69 14.98 -12.39
N THR A 29 -8.41 13.86 -12.42
CA THR A 29 -7.85 12.50 -12.61
C THR A 29 -8.99 11.50 -12.40
N GLN A 30 -9.77 11.24 -13.45
CA GLN A 30 -10.72 10.15 -13.48
C GLN A 30 -9.95 8.86 -13.81
N ALA A 31 -9.19 8.35 -12.84
CA ALA A 31 -8.62 7.02 -12.94
C ALA A 31 -9.73 6.00 -12.64
N GLN A 32 -10.12 5.27 -13.68
CA GLN A 32 -10.96 4.07 -13.68
C GLN A 32 -11.15 3.44 -12.29
N ALA A 33 -12.35 3.59 -11.74
CA ALA A 33 -12.82 2.73 -10.67
C ALA A 33 -12.80 1.28 -11.19
N ALA A 34 -11.81 0.52 -10.73
CA ALA A 34 -11.78 -0.91 -10.93
C ALA A 34 -13.10 -1.50 -10.40
N ARG A 35 -13.67 -2.44 -11.17
CA ARG A 35 -15.00 -3.05 -11.02
C ARG A 35 -15.15 -3.92 -9.75
N GLY A 36 -14.84 -3.37 -8.59
CA GLY A 36 -15.10 -3.98 -7.29
C GLY A 36 -16.48 -3.58 -6.79
N SER A 37 -17.21 -4.54 -6.25
CA SER A 37 -18.48 -4.41 -5.53
C SER A 37 -18.33 -3.63 -4.21
N GLY A 38 -17.83 -2.40 -4.28
CA GLY A 38 -17.64 -1.51 -3.14
C GLY A 38 -18.86 -0.62 -2.94
N ALA A 39 -19.25 -0.40 -1.67
CA ALA A 39 -20.24 0.60 -1.33
C ALA A 39 -19.80 1.99 -1.87
N PRO A 40 -20.75 2.84 -2.31
CA PRO A 40 -20.44 4.18 -2.78
C PRO A 40 -19.61 4.92 -1.73
N GLY A 41 -18.43 5.42 -2.12
CA GLY A 41 -17.50 6.12 -1.22
C GLY A 41 -16.30 5.29 -0.73
N THR A 42 -16.10 4.06 -1.21
CA THR A 42 -14.90 3.25 -0.91
C THR A 42 -13.95 3.18 -2.11
N GLN A 43 -12.65 3.14 -1.85
CA GLN A 43 -11.58 2.94 -2.83
C GLN A 43 -10.72 1.74 -2.44
N PRO A 44 -10.18 0.97 -3.41
CA PRO A 44 -9.27 -0.12 -3.12
C PRO A 44 -8.03 0.38 -2.35
N GLN A 45 -7.61 -0.37 -1.32
CA GLN A 45 -6.37 -0.07 -0.63
C GLN A 45 -5.18 -0.52 -1.48
N THR A 46 -4.20 0.35 -1.67
CA THR A 46 -2.93 0.02 -2.35
C THR A 46 -1.80 -0.20 -1.35
N VAL A 47 -0.74 -0.86 -1.80
CA VAL A 47 0.50 -1.07 -1.02
C VAL A 47 1.03 0.27 -0.49
N GLY A 48 1.04 1.32 -1.31
CA GLY A 48 1.49 2.63 -0.89
C GLY A 48 0.61 3.30 0.16
N THR A 49 -0.71 3.17 0.07
CA THR A 49 -1.62 3.67 1.13
C THR A 49 -1.44 2.90 2.44
N ALA A 50 -1.24 1.58 2.37
CA ALA A 50 -1.04 0.75 3.54
C ALA A 50 0.29 1.06 4.24
N LEU A 51 1.39 1.11 3.48
CA LEU A 51 2.72 1.39 4.03
C LEU A 51 2.86 2.81 4.58
N HIS A 52 2.24 3.80 3.93
CA HIS A 52 2.21 5.16 4.46
C HIS A 52 1.46 5.23 5.81
N THR A 53 0.40 4.42 5.98
CA THR A 53 -0.36 4.36 7.23
C THR A 53 0.46 3.70 8.34
N LEU A 54 1.15 2.60 8.05
CA LEU A 54 1.90 1.83 9.05
C LEU A 54 3.28 2.44 9.37
N LEU A 55 3.96 2.98 8.37
CA LEU A 55 5.36 3.41 8.44
C LEU A 55 5.54 4.78 7.74
N PRO A 56 4.84 5.84 8.18
CA PRO A 56 4.80 7.13 7.48
C PRO A 56 6.18 7.77 7.31
N ASN A 57 7.09 7.57 8.27
CA ASN A 57 8.44 8.13 8.23
C ASN A 57 9.33 7.45 7.18
N LEU A 58 9.02 6.21 6.78
CA LEU A 58 9.74 5.48 5.72
C LEU A 58 9.05 5.61 4.36
N PHE A 59 7.74 5.80 4.37
CA PHE A 59 6.92 5.97 3.17
C PHE A 59 6.14 7.30 3.24
N PRO A 60 6.82 8.46 3.16
CA PRO A 60 6.15 9.76 3.22
C PRO A 60 5.22 9.99 2.02
N SER A 61 5.48 9.34 0.89
CA SER A 61 4.63 9.34 -0.30
C SER A 61 3.94 7.99 -0.49
N ARG A 62 2.64 8.05 -0.83
CA ARG A 62 1.82 6.87 -1.16
C ARG A 62 2.03 6.37 -2.59
N ARG A 63 2.72 7.15 -3.44
CA ARG A 63 2.89 6.86 -4.87
C ARG A 63 4.34 6.59 -5.25
N THR A 64 5.26 7.30 -4.61
CA THR A 64 6.68 7.26 -4.97
C THR A 64 7.49 6.76 -3.78
N PRO A 65 8.17 5.61 -3.88
CA PRO A 65 9.08 5.16 -2.84
C PRO A 65 10.35 6.03 -2.87
N VAL A 66 10.59 6.82 -1.82
CA VAL A 66 11.73 7.75 -1.73
C VAL A 66 12.82 7.25 -0.79
N LEU A 67 12.45 6.84 0.42
CA LEU A 67 13.40 6.45 1.47
C LEU A 67 13.59 4.93 1.56
N ALA A 68 12.57 4.18 1.16
CA ALA A 68 12.59 2.72 1.16
C ALA A 68 11.73 2.14 0.05
N LYS A 69 12.05 0.90 -0.34
CA LYS A 69 11.29 0.11 -1.32
C LYS A 69 10.63 -1.08 -0.64
N PRO A 70 9.35 -1.35 -0.93
CA PRO A 70 8.74 -2.61 -0.52
C PRO A 70 9.20 -3.72 -1.46
N VAL A 71 9.68 -4.82 -0.87
CA VAL A 71 10.15 -6.00 -1.60
C VAL A 71 9.33 -7.20 -1.14
N LEU A 72 8.84 -7.98 -2.09
CA LEU A 72 8.05 -9.17 -1.89
C LEU A 72 8.61 -10.27 -2.80
N HIS A 73 8.93 -11.43 -2.25
CA HIS A 73 9.55 -12.54 -2.99
C HIS A 73 10.78 -12.12 -3.82
N GLY A 74 11.56 -11.16 -3.32
CA GLY A 74 12.76 -10.64 -4.00
C GLY A 74 12.52 -9.56 -5.06
N ALA A 75 11.26 -9.25 -5.41
CA ALA A 75 10.89 -8.22 -6.36
C ALA A 75 10.34 -6.97 -5.69
N VAL A 76 10.62 -5.78 -6.24
CA VAL A 76 10.03 -4.53 -5.75
C VAL A 76 8.55 -4.48 -6.10
N VAL A 77 7.70 -4.20 -5.12
CA VAL A 77 6.24 -4.10 -5.32
C VAL A 77 5.86 -2.69 -5.74
N PRO A 78 5.04 -2.51 -6.79
CA PRO A 78 4.52 -1.20 -7.16
C PRO A 78 3.68 -0.58 -6.04
N MET A 79 3.88 0.69 -5.72
CA MET A 79 3.10 1.40 -4.69
C MET A 79 1.60 1.51 -5.02
N SER A 80 1.26 1.46 -6.31
CA SER A 80 -0.13 1.45 -6.80
C SER A 80 -0.78 0.07 -6.78
N ALA A 81 -0.04 -1.00 -6.48
CA ALA A 81 -0.59 -2.36 -6.49
C ALA A 81 -1.71 -2.49 -5.44
N PRO A 82 -2.89 -3.02 -5.79
CA PRO A 82 -3.96 -3.29 -4.84
C PRO A 82 -3.54 -4.34 -3.80
N VAL A 83 -3.73 -4.06 -2.51
CA VAL A 83 -3.35 -4.98 -1.41
C VAL A 83 -4.08 -6.32 -1.56
N GLU A 84 -5.36 -6.29 -1.92
CA GLU A 84 -6.16 -7.50 -2.08
C GLU A 84 -5.57 -8.45 -3.14
N GLU A 85 -5.12 -7.90 -4.27
CA GLU A 85 -4.50 -8.69 -5.35
C GLU A 85 -3.12 -9.21 -4.92
N VAL A 86 -2.33 -8.38 -4.24
CA VAL A 86 -1.03 -8.80 -3.70
C VAL A 86 -1.22 -9.97 -2.73
N VAL A 87 -2.16 -9.88 -1.79
CA VAL A 87 -2.46 -10.97 -0.84
C VAL A 87 -2.91 -12.23 -1.56
N ARG A 88 -3.85 -12.11 -2.51
CA ARG A 88 -4.37 -13.26 -3.26
C ARG A 88 -3.28 -14.03 -4.01
N CYS A 89 -2.26 -13.32 -4.52
CA CYS A 89 -1.22 -13.92 -5.36
C CYS A 89 0.05 -14.32 -4.61
N SER A 90 0.27 -13.82 -3.39
CA SER A 90 1.59 -13.92 -2.73
C SER A 90 1.57 -14.18 -1.23
N ALA A 91 0.38 -14.31 -0.63
CA ALA A 91 0.27 -14.70 0.77
C ALA A 91 0.88 -16.07 1.01
N TYR A 92 1.48 -16.23 2.18
CA TYR A 92 2.01 -17.49 2.65
C TYR A 92 0.88 -18.35 3.23
N GLY A 93 1.18 -19.61 3.54
CA GLY A 93 0.20 -20.57 4.06
C GLY A 93 -0.42 -20.21 5.41
N ASP A 94 0.11 -19.18 6.08
CA ASP A 94 -0.42 -18.59 7.32
C ASP A 94 -1.47 -17.49 7.07
N GLY A 95 -1.75 -17.15 5.81
CA GLY A 95 -2.68 -16.10 5.42
C GLY A 95 -2.09 -14.68 5.46
N TRP A 96 -0.77 -14.53 5.64
CA TRP A 96 -0.09 -13.24 5.68
C TRP A 96 0.74 -12.97 4.42
N VAL A 97 0.84 -11.69 4.05
CA VAL A 97 1.85 -11.20 3.12
C VAL A 97 2.99 -10.60 3.92
N TYR A 98 4.21 -11.03 3.59
CA TYR A 98 5.43 -10.49 4.19
C TYR A 98 6.10 -9.55 3.19
N VAL A 99 6.15 -8.26 3.54
CA VAL A 99 6.86 -7.24 2.77
C VAL A 99 8.14 -6.85 3.50
N VAL A 100 9.28 -7.04 2.83
CA VAL A 100 10.57 -6.57 3.30
C VAL A 100 10.76 -5.12 2.91
N VAL A 101 11.10 -4.26 3.87
CA VAL A 101 11.40 -2.85 3.62
C VAL A 101 12.90 -2.69 3.39
N ARG A 102 13.31 -2.46 2.14
CA ARG A 102 14.71 -2.19 1.77
C ARG A 102 14.95 -0.68 1.79
N MET A 103 15.82 -0.19 2.68
CA MET A 103 16.24 1.21 2.66
C MET A 103 16.94 1.57 1.34
N MET A 104 16.72 2.79 0.86
CA MET A 104 17.41 3.33 -0.30
C MET A 104 18.69 4.04 0.19
N GLY A 105 19.83 3.49 -0.21
CA GLY A 105 21.19 3.89 0.12
C GLY A 105 22.16 3.07 -0.70
#